data_AF-A0AA38CPM9-F1
#
_entry.id   AF-A0AA38CPM9-F1
#
_cell.length_a   1.000
_cell.length_b   1.000
_cell.length_c   1.000
_cell.angle_alpha   90.00
_cell.angle_beta   90.00
_cell.angle_gamma   90.00
#
_symmetry.space_group_name_H-M   'P 1'
#
loop_
_entity.id
_entity.type
_entity.pdbx_description
1 polymer ?
#
loop_
_entity_poly.entity_id
_entity_poly.type
_entity_poly.pdbx_seq_one_letter_code
_entity_poly.pdbx_strand_id
1 'polypeptide(L)' 'ADWVDEARLEWDQDKDTQSLIQNINQGSITSNKFEWKGNALWYKDRLYLSKDSELKHKILAELHASPVGGHSGFLK' A
#
# COMPACT_ATOMS: atom_id res chain seq x y z
N ALA A 1 5.70 -1.20 13.54
CA ALA A 1 5.86 -1.57 12.13
C ALA A 1 4.56 -2.25 11.72
N ASP A 2 3.48 -1.46 11.67
CA ASP A 2 2.11 -1.98 11.80
C ASP A 2 1.24 -1.73 10.58
N TRP A 3 1.58 -0.73 9.76
CA TRP A 3 0.78 -0.31 8.62
C TRP A 3 0.68 -1.34 7.48
N VAL A 4 1.69 -2.20 7.31
CA VAL A 4 1.63 -3.29 6.31
C VAL A 4 0.69 -4.40 6.77
N ASP A 5 0.64 -4.71 8.07
CA ASP A 5 -0.29 -5.69 8.60
C ASP A 5 -1.72 -5.17 8.62
N GLU A 6 -1.93 -3.88 8.92
CA GLU A 6 -3.23 -3.24 8.72
C GLU A 6 -3.67 -3.28 7.24
N ALA A 7 -2.75 -3.03 6.30
CA ALA A 7 -3.08 -3.10 4.87
C ALA A 7 -3.47 -4.53 4.46
N ARG A 8 -2.82 -5.55 5.04
CA ARG A 8 -3.20 -6.95 4.83
C ARG A 8 -4.59 -7.26 5.33
N LEU A 9 -4.97 -6.74 6.50
CA LEU A 9 -6.33 -6.90 7.01
C LEU A 9 -7.34 -6.27 6.05
N GLU A 10 -7.06 -5.09 5.51
CA GLU A 10 -7.93 -4.46 4.51
C GLU A 10 -8.00 -5.27 3.21
N TRP A 11 -6.88 -5.81 2.72
CA TRP A 11 -6.88 -6.67 1.54
C TRP A 11 -7.63 -7.99 1.76
N ASP A 12 -7.63 -8.52 2.98
CA ASP A 12 -8.39 -9.70 3.35
C ASP A 12 -9.90 -9.41 3.41
N GLN A 13 -10.31 -8.20 3.78
CA GLN A 13 -11.74 -7.83 3.75
C GLN A 13 -12.23 -7.45 2.34
N ASP A 14 -11.32 -7.02 1.45
CA ASP A 14 -11.62 -6.56 0.10
C ASP A 14 -11.54 -7.71 -0.93
N LYS A 15 -12.70 -8.17 -1.39
CA LYS A 15 -12.81 -9.30 -2.34
C LYS A 15 -12.17 -9.03 -3.70
N ASP A 16 -12.18 -7.79 -4.16
CA ASP A 16 -11.56 -7.39 -5.42
C ASP A 16 -10.03 -7.50 -5.30
N THR A 17 -9.48 -7.08 -4.15
CA THR A 17 -8.06 -7.16 -3.85
C THR A 17 -7.62 -8.59 -3.64
N GLN A 18 -8.39 -9.42 -2.93
CA GLN A 18 -8.10 -10.86 -2.86
C GLN A 18 -8.07 -11.50 -4.25
N SER A 19 -9.06 -11.20 -5.09
CA SER A 19 -9.13 -11.72 -6.46
C SER A 19 -7.92 -11.27 -7.28
N LEU A 20 -7.49 -10.01 -7.13
CA LEU A 20 -6.29 -9.47 -7.75
C LEU A 20 -5.04 -10.24 -7.30
N ILE A 21 -4.86 -10.46 -5.99
CA ILE A 21 -3.73 -11.21 -5.42
C ILE A 21 -3.70 -12.64 -5.94
N GLN A 22 -4.87 -13.31 -6.01
CA GLN A 22 -4.97 -14.66 -6.57
C GLN A 22 -4.59 -14.67 -8.05
N ASN A 23 -5.09 -13.72 -8.85
CA ASN A 23 -4.75 -13.61 -10.26
C ASN A 23 -3.26 -13.36 -10.49
N ILE A 24 -2.60 -12.57 -9.63
CA ILE A 24 -1.13 -12.36 -9.68
C ILE A 24 -0.40 -13.66 -9.38
N ASN A 25 -0.78 -14.35 -8.29
CA ASN A 25 -0.14 -15.61 -7.89
C ASN A 25 -0.35 -16.74 -8.91
N GLN A 26 -1.49 -16.74 -9.62
CA GLN A 26 -1.77 -17.68 -10.70
C GLN A 26 -1.09 -17.30 -12.02
N GLY A 27 -0.40 -16.16 -12.09
CA GLY A 27 0.21 -15.65 -13.32
C GLY A 27 -0.81 -15.19 -14.37
N SER A 28 -2.08 -15.02 -13.98
CA SER A 28 -3.16 -14.55 -14.87
C SER A 28 -3.07 -13.05 -15.14
N ILE A 29 -2.33 -12.28 -14.32
CA ILE A 29 -2.04 -10.88 -14.59
C ILE A 29 -0.76 -10.77 -15.42
N THR A 30 -0.91 -10.46 -16.70
CA THR A 30 0.18 -10.16 -17.63
C THR A 30 0.66 -8.71 -17.55
N SER A 31 -0.03 -7.88 -16.76
CA SER A 31 0.39 -6.50 -16.53
C SER A 31 1.50 -6.49 -15.47
N ASN A 32 2.75 -6.22 -15.88
CA ASN A 32 3.92 -5.97 -15.03
C ASN A 32 3.78 -4.73 -14.11
N LYS A 33 2.55 -4.30 -13.81
CA LYS A 33 2.24 -3.18 -12.93
C LYS A 33 1.96 -3.64 -11.52
N PHE A 34 1.36 -4.82 -11.35
CA PHE A 34 1.01 -5.37 -10.04
C PHE A 34 1.89 -6.55 -9.71
N GLU A 35 2.45 -6.55 -8.51
CA GLU A 35 3.38 -7.57 -8.03
C GLU A 35 3.01 -7.97 -6.61
N TRP A 36 3.05 -9.27 -6.34
CA TRP A 36 2.88 -9.81 -4.99
C TRP A 36 4.25 -10.23 -4.46
N LYS A 37 4.79 -9.47 -3.49
CA LYS A 37 6.15 -9.68 -2.96
C LYS A 37 6.19 -9.47 -1.46
N GLY A 38 6.76 -10.43 -0.72
CA GLY A 38 6.94 -10.32 0.73
C GLY A 38 5.61 -10.19 1.49
N ASN A 39 4.58 -10.92 1.04
CA ASN A 39 3.22 -10.84 1.57
C ASN A 39 2.63 -9.42 1.51
N ALA A 40 3.02 -8.64 0.50
CA ALA A 40 2.50 -7.32 0.25
C ALA A 40 2.16 -7.15 -1.23
N LEU A 41 1.07 -6.42 -1.50
CA LEU A 41 0.67 -6.04 -2.85
C LEU A 41 1.35 -4.74 -3.25
N TRP A 42 2.02 -4.78 -4.39
CA TRP A 42 2.75 -3.65 -4.96
C TRP A 42 2.14 -3.24 -6.30
N TYR A 43 2.08 -1.94 -6.54
CA TYR A 43 1.72 -1.34 -7.82
C TYR A 43 2.84 -0.40 -8.28
N LYS A 44 3.58 -0.79 -9.32
CA LYS A 44 4.72 -0.03 -9.87
C LYS A 44 5.70 0.44 -8.78
N ASP A 45 6.23 -0.50 -8.01
CA ASP A 45 7.14 -0.25 -6.87
C ASP A 45 6.55 0.54 -5.68
N ARG A 46 5.23 0.74 -5.63
CA ARG A 46 4.55 1.39 -4.51
C ARG A 46 3.65 0.40 -3.79
N LEU A 47 3.62 0.46 -2.46
CA LEU A 47 2.68 -0.35 -1.69
C LEU A 47 1.24 0.03 -2.10
N TYR A 48 0.46 -0.96 -2.50
CA TYR A 48 -0.94 -0.75 -2.84
C TYR A 48 -1.78 -0.71 -1.56
N LEU A 49 -2.56 0.34 -1.39
CA LEU A 49 -3.56 0.44 -0.32
C LEU A 49 -4.94 0.41 -0.95
N SER A 50 -5.90 -0.23 -0.27
CA SER A 50 -7.29 -0.26 -0.71
C SER A 50 -7.82 1.16 -0.94
N LYS A 51 -8.78 1.30 -1.84
CA LYS A 51 -9.27 2.64 -2.26
C LYS A 51 -9.72 3.47 -1.07
N ASP A 52 -10.45 2.85 -0.15
CA ASP A 52 -11.03 3.48 1.04
C ASP A 52 -10.21 3.20 2.32
N SER A 53 -8.92 2.86 2.15
CA SER A 53 -8.01 2.55 3.24
C SER A 53 -7.84 3.73 4.21
N GLU A 54 -8.05 3.46 5.50
CA GLU A 54 -7.79 4.44 6.58
C GLU A 54 -6.30 4.70 6.76
N LEU A 55 -5.44 3.79 6.26
CA LEU A 55 -3.99 3.95 6.30
C LEU A 55 -3.52 5.15 5.50
N LYS A 56 -4.23 5.57 4.46
CA LYS A 56 -3.89 6.81 3.73
C LYS A 56 -3.88 8.01 4.67
N HIS A 57 -4.90 8.10 5.53
CA HIS A 57 -5.01 9.18 6.51
C HIS A 57 -3.98 9.05 7.61
N LYS A 58 -3.72 7.83 8.10
CA LYS A 58 -2.69 7.58 9.12
C LYS A 58 -1.29 7.91 8.61
N ILE A 59 -0.93 7.48 7.40
CA ILE A 59 0.37 7.78 6.77
C ILE A 59 0.54 9.29 6.59
N LEU A 60 -0.50 9.99 6.10
CA LEU A 60 -0.45 11.45 5.99
C LEU A 60 -0.30 12.12 7.36
N ALA A 61 -1.01 11.64 8.38
CA ALA A 61 -0.91 12.15 9.74
C ALA A 61 0.47 11.90 10.34
N GLU A 62 1.06 10.72 10.18
CA GLU A 62 2.42 10.40 10.66
C GLU A 62 3.50 11.23 9.96
N LEU A 63 3.37 11.47 8.65
CA LEU A 63 4.27 12.36 7.91
C LEU A 63 4.20 13.81 8.41
N HIS A 64 3.03 14.26 8.85
CA HIS A 64 2.84 15.60 9.41
C HIS A 64 3.19 15.68 10.91
N ALA A 65 3.03 14.60 11.66
CA ALA A 65 3.23 14.55 13.11
C ALA A 65 4.67 14.20 13.52
N SER A 66 5.44 13.59 12.63
CA SER A 66 6.85 13.28 12.91
C SER A 66 7.71 14.54 12.82
N PRO A 67 8.46 14.93 13.88
CA PRO A 67 9.38 16.08 13.84
C PRO A 67 10.55 15.89 12.87
N VAL A 68 10.65 14.73 12.21
CA VAL A 68 11.65 14.38 11.20
C VAL A 68 11.23 14.83 9.78
N GLY A 69 10.22 15.70 9.67
CA GLY A 69 9.86 16.42 8.44
C GLY A 69 10.55 17.77 8.25
N GLY A 70 11.62 18.07 8.98
CA GLY A 70 12.51 19.17 8.62
C GLY A 70 13.35 18.79 7.41
N HIS A 71 13.00 19.32 6.22
CA HIS A 71 13.74 19.35 4.93
C HIS A 71 13.08 18.69 3.70
N SER A 72 11.76 18.67 3.60
CA SER A 72 11.12 18.65 2.26
C SER A 72 10.56 20.03 1.92
N GLY A 73 11.47 20.95 1.59
CA GLY A 73 11.21 22.11 0.74
C GLY A 73 10.46 23.30 1.33
N PHE A 74 11.17 24.14 2.09
CA PHE A 74 10.98 25.59 1.98
C PHE A 74 12.36 26.26 2.10
N LEU A 75 13.09 26.28 0.98
CA LEU A 75 14.18 27.23 0.78
C LEU A 75 13.58 28.40 -0.02
N LYS A 76 12.94 29.32 0.70
CA LYS A 76 12.94 30.75 0.32
C LYS A 76 12.59 31.62 1.51
#